data_AF-A0A226N625-F1
#
_entry.id   AF-A0A226N625-F1
#
_cell.length_a   1.000
_cell.length_b   1.000
_cell.length_c   1.000
_cell.angle_alpha   90.00
_cell.angle_beta   90.00
_cell.angle_gamma   90.00
#
_symmetry.space_group_name_H-M   'P 1'
#
loop_
_entity.id
_entity.type
_entity.pdbx_description
1 polymer ?
#
loop_
_entity_poly.entity_id
_entity_poly.type
_entity_poly.pdbx_seq_one_letter_code
_entity_poly.pdbx_strand_id
1 'polypeptide(L)'
;MELEDDIIAKPDYIQSIENFAAEQSQEWMVLEFSQLGFIVFTVAHCEKEKAKLRIRAKPSLFQHMGLHSSLSGKIQNLKDKDFGKSVLHKAHNNPPAELHTSLRIYQQHTLERVYEGKDYFWASAPVAGDYISFAFLKPLKVEKYLFRSGNMEYPSDMLDDTTVEVLPADEAVRKGLVGNGSKFNYPATKEGYVKIGAFQNGIAEGSIDPSLGEILAIRLLIHSDSPVWAILSEVSPSVKATRNWFQSLLSCRIDSH
;
A
#
# COMPACT_ATOMS: atom_id res chain seq x y z
N MET A 1 29.27 6.27 -2.13
CA MET A 1 28.68 4.94 -2.24
C MET A 1 29.82 4.02 -2.60
N GLU A 2 30.44 3.40 -1.60
CA GLU A 2 31.43 2.36 -1.83
C GLU A 2 30.65 1.04 -1.77
N LEU A 3 30.61 0.31 -2.89
CA LEU A 3 30.19 -1.09 -2.87
C LEU A 3 31.39 -1.88 -2.38
N GLU A 4 31.23 -2.65 -1.31
CA GLU A 4 32.20 -3.69 -0.97
C GLU A 4 32.16 -4.79 -2.03
N ASP A 5 33.32 -5.35 -2.40
CA ASP A 5 33.47 -6.34 -3.48
C ASP A 5 32.71 -7.66 -3.22
N ASP A 6 32.18 -7.84 -2.01
CA ASP A 6 31.53 -9.07 -1.53
C ASP A 6 29.98 -8.99 -1.57
N ILE A 7 29.41 -8.08 -2.37
CA ILE A 7 27.95 -7.86 -2.42
C ILE A 7 27.41 -8.12 -3.83
N ILE A 8 26.32 -8.89 -3.92
CA ILE A 8 25.50 -9.00 -5.15
C ILE A 8 24.23 -8.16 -4.99
N ALA A 9 23.98 -7.31 -5.99
CA ALA A 9 22.76 -6.53 -6.13
C ALA A 9 21.71 -7.25 -7.02
N LYS A 10 20.42 -6.99 -6.76
CA LYS A 10 19.33 -7.43 -7.64
C LYS A 10 19.44 -6.75 -9.03
N PRO A 11 19.05 -7.40 -10.14
CA PRO A 11 19.14 -6.81 -11.50
C PRO A 11 18.52 -5.42 -11.66
N ASP A 12 17.42 -5.10 -10.97
CA ASP A 12 16.72 -3.79 -11.06
C ASP A 12 17.10 -2.81 -9.93
N TYR A 13 18.28 -2.98 -9.35
CA TYR A 13 18.72 -2.27 -8.14
C TYR A 13 18.59 -0.74 -8.26
N ILE A 14 19.17 -0.16 -9.31
CA ILE A 14 19.20 1.30 -9.51
C ILE A 14 17.78 1.85 -9.66
N GLN A 15 16.97 1.25 -10.54
CA GLN A 15 15.59 1.66 -10.77
C GLN A 15 14.73 1.53 -9.49
N SER A 16 14.96 0.48 -8.70
CA SER A 16 14.26 0.26 -7.43
C SER A 16 14.58 1.35 -6.41
N ILE A 17 15.84 1.80 -6.34
CA ILE A 17 16.24 2.91 -5.48
C ILE A 17 15.64 4.24 -5.94
N GLU A 18 15.70 4.54 -7.24
CA GLU A 18 15.17 5.80 -7.78
C GLU A 18 13.66 5.91 -7.52
N ASN A 19 12.90 4.84 -7.79
CA ASN A 19 11.47 4.81 -7.55
C ASN A 19 11.15 4.94 -6.04
N PHE A 20 11.88 4.20 -5.20
CA PHE A 20 11.69 4.27 -3.76
C PHE A 20 11.98 5.68 -3.21
N ALA A 21 13.08 6.30 -3.66
CA ALA A 21 13.49 7.65 -3.26
C ALA A 21 12.46 8.70 -3.71
N ALA A 22 11.91 8.57 -4.91
CA ALA A 22 10.86 9.46 -5.42
C ALA A 22 9.52 9.32 -4.66
N GLU A 23 9.24 8.12 -4.11
CA GLU A 23 8.04 7.86 -3.30
C GLU A 23 8.16 8.37 -1.84
N GLN A 24 9.38 8.68 -1.35
CA GLN A 24 9.56 9.20 0.01
C GLN A 24 9.23 10.69 0.11
N SER A 25 8.22 11.02 0.92
CA SER A 25 7.84 12.42 1.22
C SER A 25 8.50 13.00 2.49
N GLN A 26 9.36 12.23 3.16
CA GLN A 26 10.07 12.64 4.38
C GLN A 26 11.45 13.22 4.01
N GLU A 27 11.98 14.20 4.76
CA GLU A 27 13.38 14.63 4.59
C GLU A 27 14.31 13.54 5.17
N TRP A 28 15.05 12.81 4.32
CA TRP A 28 15.81 11.61 4.72
C TRP A 28 17.34 11.73 4.56
N MET A 29 17.94 12.87 4.88
CA MET A 29 19.41 12.92 5.01
C MET A 29 19.82 12.52 6.44
N VAL A 30 20.41 11.33 6.60
CA VAL A 30 21.08 10.95 7.86
C VAL A 30 22.59 11.01 7.62
N LEU A 31 23.25 11.99 8.24
CA LEU A 31 24.71 12.03 8.39
C LEU A 31 25.03 11.63 9.85
N GLU A 32 25.66 10.48 10.05
CA GLU A 32 26.22 10.10 11.35
C GLU A 32 27.67 10.59 11.45
N PHE A 33 27.95 11.48 12.41
CA PHE A 33 29.30 11.74 12.91
C PHE A 33 29.28 11.71 14.44
N SER A 34 30.28 11.06 15.03
CA SER A 34 30.61 11.18 16.46
C SER A 34 32.07 11.62 16.59
N GLN A 35 32.32 12.76 17.21
CA GLN A 35 33.66 13.19 17.60
C GLN A 35 34.01 12.85 19.05
N LEU A 36 33.08 12.29 19.83
CA LEU A 36 33.26 12.03 21.25
C LEU A 36 32.70 10.64 21.60
N GLY A 37 33.56 9.79 22.16
CA GLY A 37 33.21 8.45 22.62
C GLY A 37 31.94 8.42 23.48
N PHE A 38 31.14 7.38 23.25
CA PHE A 38 29.82 7.10 23.81
C PHE A 38 29.61 7.45 25.30
N ILE A 39 28.40 7.93 25.63
CA ILE A 39 27.82 7.80 26.97
C ILE A 39 26.61 6.86 26.88
N VAL A 40 26.64 5.82 27.72
CA VAL A 40 25.78 4.63 27.66
C VAL A 40 24.31 4.96 27.98
N PHE A 41 23.47 5.01 26.96
CA PHE A 41 22.12 4.43 27.03
C PHE A 41 22.24 3.00 26.49
N THR A 42 21.65 2.03 27.18
CA THR A 42 21.78 0.61 26.81
C THR A 42 21.58 0.41 25.31
N VAL A 43 22.56 -0.20 24.64
CA VAL A 43 22.61 -0.39 23.18
C VAL A 43 21.28 -0.89 22.62
N ALA A 44 20.58 -1.76 23.34
CA ALA A 44 19.27 -2.29 22.94
C ALA A 44 18.15 -1.22 22.82
N HIS A 45 18.13 -0.22 23.70
CA HIS A 45 17.12 0.86 23.65
C HIS A 45 17.42 1.82 22.49
N CYS A 46 18.71 2.15 22.29
CA CYS A 46 19.15 2.95 21.16
C CYS A 46 18.86 2.25 19.82
N GLU A 47 19.17 0.96 19.68
CA GLU A 47 18.85 0.16 18.49
C GLU A 47 17.35 0.07 18.22
N LYS A 48 16.52 -0.01 19.27
CA LYS A 48 15.06 -0.05 19.12
C LYS A 48 14.48 1.27 18.64
N GLU A 49 14.97 2.40 19.16
CA GLU A 49 14.54 3.72 18.69
C GLU A 49 15.12 4.04 17.31
N LYS A 50 16.38 3.69 17.04
CA LYS A 50 16.99 3.76 15.70
C LYS A 50 16.22 2.91 14.68
N ALA A 51 15.75 1.72 15.06
CA ALA A 51 14.96 0.87 14.16
C ALA A 51 13.62 1.47 13.77
N LYS A 52 13.02 2.35 14.58
CA LYS A 52 11.78 3.08 14.23
C LYS A 52 12.02 4.18 13.20
N LEU A 53 13.22 4.76 13.18
CA LEU A 53 13.62 5.80 12.24
C LEU A 53 14.27 5.24 10.96
N ARG A 54 14.75 3.99 11.03
CA ARG A 54 15.43 3.33 9.92
C ARG A 54 14.43 2.93 8.85
N ILE A 55 14.44 3.66 7.74
CA ILE A 55 13.73 3.29 6.52
C ILE A 55 14.35 1.98 5.98
N ARG A 56 13.55 0.92 5.90
CA ARG A 56 13.96 -0.38 5.38
C ARG A 56 13.18 -0.67 4.10
N ALA A 57 13.90 -0.76 2.98
CA ALA A 57 13.34 -1.31 1.76
C ALA A 57 13.23 -2.84 1.89
N LYS A 58 12.05 -3.40 1.57
CA LYS A 58 11.83 -4.84 1.47
C LYS A 58 11.31 -5.18 0.07
N PRO A 59 11.75 -6.30 -0.54
CA PRO A 59 12.79 -7.25 -0.11
C PRO A 59 14.20 -6.62 -0.11
N SER A 60 15.14 -7.26 0.58
CA SER A 60 16.54 -6.84 0.59
C SER A 60 17.10 -6.80 -0.84
N LEU A 61 17.66 -5.67 -1.24
CA LEU A 61 18.26 -5.48 -2.57
C LEU A 61 19.67 -6.08 -2.70
N PHE A 62 20.25 -6.44 -1.55
CA PHE A 62 21.61 -6.93 -1.44
C PHE A 62 21.68 -8.18 -0.59
N GLN A 63 22.64 -9.03 -0.93
CA GLN A 63 23.10 -10.13 -0.11
C GLN A 63 24.61 -10.09 -0.07
N HIS A 64 25.16 -10.18 1.15
CA HIS A 64 26.58 -10.43 1.35
C HIS A 64 26.90 -11.85 0.86
N MET A 65 27.88 -11.97 -0.03
CA MET A 65 28.48 -13.24 -0.44
C MET A 65 29.79 -13.45 0.32
N GLY A 66 29.96 -14.62 0.94
CA GLY A 66 31.21 -14.97 1.61
C GLY A 66 31.02 -16.11 2.59
N LEU A 67 31.38 -17.32 2.18
CA LEU A 67 31.46 -18.47 3.09
C LEU A 67 32.62 -18.33 4.08
N HIS A 68 33.57 -17.42 3.86
CA HIS A 68 34.67 -17.15 4.76
C HIS A 68 34.82 -15.64 4.95
N SER A 69 34.70 -15.19 6.21
CA SER A 69 35.08 -13.84 6.62
C SER A 69 36.60 -13.65 6.44
N SER A 70 37.03 -12.40 6.27
CA SER A 70 38.44 -11.98 6.40
C SER A 70 39.04 -12.27 7.79
N LEU A 71 38.21 -12.62 8.79
CA LEU A 71 38.61 -13.17 10.07
C LEU A 71 38.70 -14.71 10.00
N SER A 72 39.88 -15.24 10.29
CA SER A 72 40.18 -16.68 10.23
C SER A 72 39.18 -17.54 11.00
N GLY A 73 38.55 -18.50 10.30
CA GLY A 73 37.71 -19.55 10.90
C GLY A 73 36.21 -19.25 11.01
N LYS A 74 35.73 -18.07 10.58
CA LYS A 74 34.30 -17.76 10.66
C LYS A 74 33.58 -18.02 9.33
N ILE A 75 32.81 -19.11 9.30
CA ILE A 75 31.94 -19.46 8.17
C ILE A 75 30.62 -18.70 8.31
N GLN A 76 30.24 -17.91 7.30
CA GLN A 76 29.01 -17.10 7.34
C GLN A 76 27.97 -17.64 6.35
N ASN A 77 27.04 -18.43 6.87
CA ASN A 77 25.92 -19.02 6.10
C ASN A 77 24.63 -18.17 6.14
N LEU A 78 24.71 -16.95 6.67
CA LEU A 78 23.53 -16.09 6.85
C LEU A 78 23.11 -15.49 5.50
N LYS A 79 22.06 -16.09 4.91
CA LYS A 79 21.26 -15.44 3.88
C LYS A 79 20.20 -14.58 4.56
N ASP A 80 20.04 -13.35 4.09
CA ASP A 80 18.89 -12.54 4.46
C ASP A 80 17.64 -13.27 4.01
N LYS A 81 16.71 -13.46 4.95
CA LYS A 81 15.46 -14.19 4.75
C LYS A 81 14.66 -13.63 3.57
N ASP A 82 14.80 -12.35 3.26
CA ASP A 82 14.01 -11.65 2.26
C ASP A 82 14.77 -11.40 0.94
N PHE A 83 16.03 -11.82 0.81
CA PHE A 83 16.79 -11.67 -0.43
C PHE A 83 16.29 -12.60 -1.54
N GLY A 84 16.09 -12.03 -2.74
CA GLY A 84 15.58 -12.77 -3.91
C GLY A 84 14.08 -13.09 -3.87
N LYS A 85 13.36 -12.68 -2.82
CA LYS A 85 11.89 -12.80 -2.80
C LYS A 85 11.25 -11.81 -3.77
N SER A 86 10.24 -12.28 -4.46
CA SER A 86 9.34 -11.44 -5.25
C SER A 86 8.51 -10.54 -4.34
N VAL A 87 8.33 -9.28 -4.71
CA VAL A 87 7.36 -8.39 -4.06
C VAL A 87 5.98 -8.86 -4.48
N LEU A 88 5.22 -9.47 -3.57
CA LEU A 88 3.89 -10.04 -3.87
C LEU A 88 2.75 -9.03 -3.64
N HIS A 89 3.04 -7.91 -2.98
CA HIS A 89 2.10 -6.83 -2.69
C HIS A 89 2.83 -5.50 -2.57
N LYS A 90 2.13 -4.38 -2.78
CA LYS A 90 2.68 -3.03 -2.59
C LYS A 90 1.92 -2.27 -1.49
N ALA A 91 2.67 -1.76 -0.53
CA ALA A 91 2.17 -1.05 0.64
C ALA A 91 1.91 0.44 0.36
N HIS A 92 0.84 0.98 0.96
CA HIS A 92 0.46 2.39 0.88
C HIS A 92 -0.02 2.89 2.25
N ASN A 93 0.06 4.20 2.48
CA ASN A 93 -0.52 4.84 3.66
C ASN A 93 -2.02 5.09 3.43
N ASN A 94 -2.81 4.02 3.48
CA ASN A 94 -4.24 4.08 3.22
C ASN A 94 -4.99 4.77 4.38
N PRO A 95 -6.06 5.55 4.08
CA PRO A 95 -6.85 6.21 5.11
C PRO A 95 -7.62 5.18 5.96
N PRO A 96 -7.97 5.46 7.23
CA PRO A 96 -8.71 4.52 8.06
C PRO A 96 -10.06 4.12 7.46
N ALA A 97 -10.32 2.81 7.38
CA ALA A 97 -11.55 2.25 6.82
C ALA A 97 -11.96 0.95 7.54
N GLU A 98 -13.27 0.71 7.58
CA GLU A 98 -13.85 -0.61 7.83
C GLU A 98 -13.82 -1.43 6.55
N LEU A 99 -13.32 -2.66 6.65
CA LEU A 99 -13.08 -3.54 5.52
C LEU A 99 -14.09 -4.68 5.54
N HIS A 100 -14.75 -4.91 4.40
CA HIS A 100 -15.75 -5.95 4.28
C HIS A 100 -15.61 -6.70 2.96
N THR A 101 -15.88 -8.00 2.98
CA THR A 101 -15.99 -8.80 1.76
C THR A 101 -16.95 -9.97 1.96
N SER A 102 -17.61 -10.37 0.88
CA SER A 102 -18.37 -11.63 0.82
C SER A 102 -17.51 -12.83 0.40
N LEU A 103 -16.31 -12.57 -0.14
CA LEU A 103 -15.40 -13.60 -0.64
C LEU A 103 -14.88 -14.47 0.50
N ARG A 104 -14.66 -15.76 0.20
CA ARG A 104 -14.09 -16.72 1.15
C ARG A 104 -12.59 -16.55 1.22
N ILE A 105 -12.11 -15.93 2.30
CA ILE A 105 -10.70 -15.68 2.57
C ILE A 105 -9.94 -17.02 2.65
N TYR A 106 -8.80 -17.08 1.97
CA TYR A 106 -7.90 -18.22 2.01
C TYR A 106 -6.74 -17.98 2.99
N GLN A 107 -6.59 -18.91 3.92
CA GLN A 107 -5.56 -18.88 4.96
C GLN A 107 -5.54 -17.54 5.74
N GLN A 108 -4.35 -16.98 5.96
CA GLN A 108 -4.13 -15.71 6.66
C GLN A 108 -4.15 -14.48 5.75
N HIS A 109 -4.49 -14.59 4.46
CA HIS A 109 -4.39 -13.49 3.48
C HIS A 109 -5.64 -12.59 3.50
N THR A 110 -5.83 -11.86 4.60
CA THR A 110 -7.04 -11.05 4.85
C THR A 110 -6.99 -9.66 4.20
N LEU A 111 -8.15 -8.99 4.13
CA LEU A 111 -8.25 -7.62 3.58
C LEU A 111 -7.45 -6.61 4.40
N GLU A 112 -7.42 -6.76 5.71
CA GLU A 112 -6.68 -5.87 6.61
C GLU A 112 -5.20 -5.88 6.27
N ARG A 113 -4.66 -7.04 5.91
CA ARG A 113 -3.23 -7.18 5.61
C ARG A 113 -2.84 -6.51 4.30
N VAL A 114 -3.66 -6.60 3.26
CA VAL A 114 -3.40 -5.84 2.00
C VAL A 114 -3.61 -4.35 2.20
N TYR A 115 -4.62 -3.96 2.96
CA TYR A 115 -4.92 -2.56 3.21
C TYR A 115 -3.81 -1.86 4.04
N GLU A 116 -3.21 -2.58 4.99
CA GLU A 116 -2.07 -2.13 5.79
C GLU A 116 -0.71 -2.32 5.09
N GLY A 117 -0.69 -2.91 3.89
CA GLY A 117 0.55 -3.18 3.15
C GLY A 117 1.47 -4.21 3.81
N LYS A 118 0.91 -5.14 4.61
CA LYS A 118 1.64 -6.23 5.28
C LYS A 118 1.66 -7.52 4.46
N ASP A 119 0.70 -7.69 3.55
CA ASP A 119 0.50 -8.89 2.73
C ASP A 119 -0.37 -8.58 1.50
N TYR A 120 -0.76 -9.59 0.74
CA TYR A 120 -1.88 -9.53 -0.21
C TYR A 120 -3.14 -10.19 0.38
N PHE A 121 -4.30 -9.88 -0.21
CA PHE A 121 -5.55 -10.58 0.03
C PHE A 121 -5.69 -11.73 -0.95
N TRP A 122 -6.18 -12.88 -0.49
CA TRP A 122 -6.38 -14.06 -1.32
C TRP A 122 -7.69 -14.75 -0.97
N ALA A 123 -8.52 -15.00 -1.97
CA ALA A 123 -9.81 -15.65 -1.78
C ALA A 123 -10.11 -16.67 -2.87
N SER A 124 -10.89 -17.70 -2.51
CA SER A 124 -11.25 -18.78 -3.41
C SER A 124 -12.55 -18.50 -4.17
N ALA A 125 -12.54 -18.79 -5.48
CA ALA A 125 -13.70 -18.89 -6.37
C ALA A 125 -14.75 -17.76 -6.21
N PRO A 126 -14.42 -16.53 -6.67
CA PRO A 126 -15.40 -15.44 -6.75
C PRO A 126 -16.66 -15.83 -7.52
N VAL A 127 -17.83 -15.42 -7.02
CA VAL A 127 -19.10 -15.57 -7.73
C VAL A 127 -19.70 -14.20 -8.07
N ALA A 128 -20.57 -14.15 -9.07
CA ALA A 128 -21.27 -12.93 -9.45
C ALA A 128 -22.04 -12.34 -8.25
N GLY A 129 -21.83 -11.04 -7.99
CA GLY A 129 -22.37 -10.32 -6.84
C GLY A 129 -21.45 -10.30 -5.62
N ASP A 130 -20.34 -11.04 -5.63
CA ASP A 130 -19.33 -10.89 -4.59
C ASP A 130 -18.72 -9.49 -4.59
N TYR A 131 -18.28 -9.04 -3.41
CA TYR A 131 -17.72 -7.70 -3.25
C TYR A 131 -16.54 -7.64 -2.28
N ILE A 132 -15.73 -6.59 -2.47
CA ILE A 132 -14.75 -6.08 -1.51
C ILE A 132 -15.08 -4.61 -1.28
N SER A 133 -15.26 -4.18 -0.04
CA SER A 133 -15.65 -2.83 0.32
C SER A 133 -14.69 -2.22 1.33
N PHE A 134 -14.32 -0.96 1.06
CA PHE A 134 -13.50 -0.10 1.90
C PHE A 134 -14.38 1.08 2.34
N ALA A 135 -15.00 0.97 3.52
CA ALA A 135 -15.87 2.01 4.07
C ALA A 135 -15.03 2.94 4.96
N PHE A 136 -14.78 4.17 4.50
CA PHE A 136 -13.94 5.10 5.25
C PHE A 136 -14.60 5.52 6.56
N LEU A 137 -13.81 5.59 7.63
CA LEU A 137 -14.33 6.02 8.95
C LEU A 137 -14.87 7.45 8.96
N LYS A 138 -14.41 8.28 8.01
CA LYS A 138 -14.90 9.62 7.74
C LYS A 138 -15.03 9.78 6.22
N PRO A 139 -15.99 10.57 5.70
CA PRO A 139 -16.02 10.94 4.30
C PRO A 139 -14.69 11.58 3.85
N LEU A 140 -14.16 11.18 2.69
CA LEU A 140 -12.88 11.66 2.18
C LEU A 140 -12.97 12.19 0.75
N LYS A 141 -12.25 13.27 0.46
CA LYS A 141 -12.02 13.72 -0.91
C LYS A 141 -10.91 12.89 -1.56
N VAL A 142 -11.30 11.76 -2.15
CA VAL A 142 -10.41 10.85 -2.88
C VAL A 142 -10.22 11.39 -4.31
N GLU A 143 -8.97 11.59 -4.74
CA GLU A 143 -8.66 12.14 -6.06
C GLU A 143 -8.40 11.05 -7.09
N LYS A 144 -7.72 9.96 -6.68
CA LYS A 144 -7.36 8.84 -7.54
C LYS A 144 -7.50 7.52 -6.79
N TYR A 145 -7.58 6.43 -7.55
CA TYR A 145 -7.53 5.09 -7.00
C TYR A 145 -6.59 4.23 -7.86
N LEU A 146 -5.97 3.24 -7.22
CA LEU A 146 -5.26 2.15 -7.86
C LEU A 146 -5.55 0.85 -7.08
N PHE A 147 -5.96 -0.17 -7.81
CA PHE A 147 -6.08 -1.53 -7.36
C PHE A 147 -5.34 -2.46 -8.31
N ARG A 148 -4.54 -3.38 -7.76
CA ARG A 148 -3.92 -4.46 -8.56
C ARG A 148 -4.30 -5.81 -8.03
N SER A 149 -4.51 -6.72 -8.97
CA SER A 149 -4.91 -8.08 -8.76
C SER A 149 -3.89 -9.04 -9.38
N GLY A 150 -3.76 -10.23 -8.78
CA GLY A 150 -2.69 -11.17 -9.10
C GLY A 150 -1.34 -10.78 -8.48
N ASN A 151 -0.36 -11.68 -8.56
CA ASN A 151 1.02 -11.42 -8.18
C ASN A 151 1.98 -12.29 -9.01
N MET A 152 3.30 -12.13 -8.80
CA MET A 152 4.30 -12.86 -9.59
C MET A 152 4.35 -14.37 -9.33
N GLU A 153 3.85 -14.85 -8.20
CA GLU A 153 3.80 -16.29 -7.88
C GLU A 153 2.55 -16.96 -8.46
N TYR A 154 1.43 -16.24 -8.42
CA TYR A 154 0.11 -16.69 -8.88
C TYR A 154 -0.47 -15.67 -9.88
N PRO A 155 0.09 -15.58 -11.10
CA PRO A 155 -0.32 -14.57 -12.08
C PRO A 155 -1.71 -14.81 -12.65
N SER A 156 -2.27 -16.02 -12.51
CA SER A 156 -3.61 -16.37 -12.96
C SER A 156 -4.70 -16.08 -11.91
N ASP A 157 -4.32 -15.82 -10.66
CA ASP A 157 -5.27 -15.57 -9.58
C ASP A 157 -5.70 -14.10 -9.57
N MET A 158 -6.48 -13.71 -10.58
CA MET A 158 -6.89 -12.33 -10.81
C MET A 158 -8.41 -12.16 -10.66
N LEU A 159 -8.81 -10.97 -10.24
CA LEU A 159 -10.18 -10.47 -10.31
C LEU A 159 -10.51 -10.22 -11.78
N ASP A 160 -11.48 -10.98 -12.28
CA ASP A 160 -12.04 -10.83 -13.63
C ASP A 160 -13.44 -10.20 -13.54
N ASP A 161 -13.88 -9.56 -14.63
CA ASP A 161 -15.17 -8.85 -14.76
C ASP A 161 -15.59 -8.11 -13.47
N THR A 162 -14.68 -7.29 -12.95
CA THR A 162 -14.86 -6.59 -11.67
C THR A 162 -14.83 -5.08 -11.87
N THR A 163 -15.78 -4.36 -11.28
CA THR A 163 -15.88 -2.89 -11.37
C THR A 163 -15.46 -2.19 -10.10
N VAL A 164 -14.95 -0.97 -10.24
CA VAL A 164 -14.72 -0.06 -9.11
C VAL A 164 -15.90 0.88 -9.01
N GLU A 165 -16.54 0.88 -7.85
CA GLU A 165 -17.68 1.71 -7.53
C GLU A 165 -17.40 2.57 -6.29
N VAL A 166 -17.99 3.76 -6.22
CA VAL A 166 -17.88 4.65 -5.05
C VAL A 166 -19.23 5.05 -4.52
N LEU A 167 -19.31 5.27 -3.21
CA LEU A 167 -20.49 5.79 -2.54
C LEU A 167 -20.25 7.26 -2.14
N PRO A 168 -20.86 8.24 -2.85
CA PRO A 168 -20.81 9.63 -2.45
C PRO A 168 -21.44 9.86 -1.07
N ALA A 169 -20.85 10.75 -0.27
CA ALA A 169 -21.35 11.12 1.05
C ALA A 169 -22.64 11.94 0.97
N ASP A 170 -22.75 12.79 -0.05
CA ASP A 170 -23.93 13.64 -0.24
C ASP A 170 -25.13 12.82 -0.76
N GLU A 171 -26.18 12.74 0.05
CA GLU A 171 -27.48 12.17 -0.29
C GLU A 171 -28.08 12.75 -1.58
N ALA A 172 -27.94 14.07 -1.80
CA ALA A 172 -28.50 14.75 -2.96
C ALA A 172 -27.78 14.34 -4.24
N VAL A 173 -26.46 14.15 -4.17
CA VAL A 173 -25.66 13.59 -5.27
C VAL A 173 -26.14 12.16 -5.58
N ARG A 174 -26.28 11.30 -4.55
CA ARG A 174 -26.78 9.93 -4.74
C ARG A 174 -28.16 9.87 -5.39
N LYS A 175 -29.12 10.66 -4.89
CA LYS A 175 -30.50 10.72 -5.40
C LYS A 175 -30.57 11.30 -6.83
N GLY A 176 -29.76 12.32 -7.12
CA GLY A 176 -29.68 12.94 -8.44
C GLY A 176 -29.12 12.02 -9.52
N LEU A 177 -28.28 11.05 -9.15
CA LEU A 177 -27.69 10.08 -10.09
C LEU A 177 -28.65 8.95 -10.48
N VAL A 178 -29.53 8.53 -9.56
CA VAL A 178 -30.52 7.47 -9.80
C VAL A 178 -31.69 7.96 -10.67
N GLY A 179 -32.06 9.24 -10.56
CA GLY A 179 -33.26 9.79 -11.20
C GLY A 179 -33.09 10.38 -12.60
N ASN A 180 -31.88 10.82 -13.00
CA ASN A 180 -31.75 11.79 -14.09
C ASN A 180 -30.85 11.41 -15.27
N GLY A 181 -30.28 10.20 -15.34
CA GLY A 181 -29.42 9.84 -16.47
C GLY A 181 -28.23 10.80 -16.61
N SER A 182 -27.28 10.65 -15.70
CA SER A 182 -25.90 11.16 -15.74
C SER A 182 -25.66 12.61 -16.18
N LYS A 183 -25.52 13.51 -15.20
CA LYS A 183 -24.66 14.71 -15.35
C LYS A 183 -23.17 14.34 -15.45
N PHE A 184 -22.82 13.07 -15.15
CA PHE A 184 -21.45 12.58 -14.96
C PHE A 184 -21.06 11.34 -15.80
N ASN A 185 -21.83 10.95 -16.82
CA ASN A 185 -21.63 9.73 -17.63
C ASN A 185 -21.44 8.39 -16.86
N TYR A 186 -21.64 8.35 -15.55
CA TYR A 186 -21.51 7.12 -14.75
C TYR A 186 -22.88 6.47 -14.46
N PRO A 187 -23.02 5.14 -14.64
CA PRO A 187 -24.20 4.43 -14.19
C PRO A 187 -24.20 4.30 -12.66
N ALA A 188 -25.33 4.65 -12.04
CA ALA A 188 -25.53 4.50 -10.60
C ALA A 188 -26.26 3.19 -10.28
N THR A 189 -25.92 2.58 -9.15
CA THR A 189 -26.57 1.37 -8.64
C THR A 189 -27.79 1.74 -7.78
N LYS A 190 -28.66 0.76 -7.53
CA LYS A 190 -29.84 0.92 -6.66
C LYS A 190 -29.47 1.32 -5.22
N GLU A 191 -28.25 1.02 -4.81
CA GLU A 191 -27.71 1.28 -3.47
C GLU A 191 -27.06 2.67 -3.36
N GLY A 192 -27.05 3.44 -4.45
CA GLY A 192 -26.44 4.77 -4.51
C GLY A 192 -24.94 4.77 -4.80
N TYR A 193 -24.35 3.61 -5.13
CA TYR A 193 -22.99 3.54 -5.64
C TYR A 193 -22.92 4.03 -7.09
N VAL A 194 -21.73 4.48 -7.48
CA VAL A 194 -21.43 5.02 -8.81
C VAL A 194 -20.27 4.24 -9.39
N LYS A 195 -20.46 3.59 -10.53
CA LYS A 195 -19.37 2.86 -11.22
C LYS A 195 -18.41 3.86 -11.84
N ILE A 196 -17.16 3.88 -11.38
CA ILE A 196 -16.11 4.82 -11.82
C ILE A 196 -15.00 4.16 -12.65
N GLY A 197 -14.99 2.82 -12.72
CA GLY A 197 -14.02 2.08 -13.54
C GLY A 197 -14.22 0.57 -13.49
N ALA A 198 -13.30 -0.16 -14.10
CA ALA A 198 -13.27 -1.61 -14.12
C ALA A 198 -11.83 -2.11 -14.22
N PHE A 199 -11.60 -3.33 -13.75
CA PHE A 199 -10.33 -4.02 -13.91
C PHE A 199 -10.09 -4.32 -15.39
N GLN A 200 -8.86 -4.06 -15.83
CA GLN A 200 -8.33 -4.42 -17.13
C GLN A 200 -6.95 -5.01 -16.92
N ASN A 201 -6.75 -6.26 -17.32
CA ASN A 201 -5.48 -6.99 -17.15
C ASN A 201 -4.94 -6.94 -15.70
N GLY A 202 -5.83 -7.18 -14.73
CA GLY A 202 -5.49 -7.19 -13.31
C GLY A 202 -5.27 -5.82 -12.68
N ILE A 203 -5.53 -4.71 -13.39
CA ILE A 203 -5.34 -3.35 -12.86
C ILE A 203 -6.63 -2.54 -13.01
N ALA A 204 -7.03 -1.85 -11.95
CA ALA A 204 -8.05 -0.80 -12.01
C ALA A 204 -7.49 0.49 -11.41
N GLU A 205 -7.31 1.51 -12.25
CA GLU A 205 -6.83 2.82 -11.82
C GLU A 205 -7.60 3.95 -12.52
N GLY A 206 -7.69 5.11 -11.85
CA GLY A 206 -8.37 6.25 -12.43
C GLY A 206 -8.45 7.44 -11.48
N SER A 207 -9.01 8.54 -12.01
CA SER A 207 -9.35 9.73 -11.20
C SER A 207 -10.83 9.72 -10.85
N ILE A 208 -11.19 10.28 -9.70
CA ILE A 208 -12.57 10.43 -9.25
C ILE A 208 -13.04 11.85 -9.56
N ASP A 209 -14.21 11.97 -10.20
CA ASP A 209 -14.78 13.27 -10.54
C ASP A 209 -15.04 14.10 -9.27
N PRO A 210 -14.43 15.31 -9.14
CA PRO A 210 -14.57 16.14 -7.94
C PRO A 210 -16.01 16.53 -7.60
N SER A 211 -16.92 16.48 -8.58
CA SER A 211 -18.35 16.75 -8.40
C SER A 211 -19.09 15.70 -7.58
N LEU A 212 -18.53 14.48 -7.45
CA LEU A 212 -19.04 13.45 -6.54
C LEU A 212 -18.83 13.82 -5.06
N GLY A 213 -18.02 14.85 -4.79
CA GLY A 213 -17.79 15.35 -3.44
C GLY A 213 -16.91 14.42 -2.62
N GLU A 214 -17.22 14.31 -1.33
CA GLU A 214 -16.54 13.37 -0.43
C GLU A 214 -17.12 11.96 -0.60
N ILE A 215 -16.27 10.95 -0.49
CA ILE A 215 -16.60 9.54 -0.70
C ILE A 215 -16.69 8.87 0.67
N LEU A 216 -17.77 8.12 0.91
CA LEU A 216 -17.98 7.29 2.09
C LEU A 216 -17.31 5.93 1.96
N ALA A 217 -17.40 5.32 0.77
CA ALA A 217 -16.87 3.98 0.55
C ALA A 217 -16.42 3.78 -0.91
N ILE A 218 -15.45 2.89 -1.10
CA ILE A 218 -15.10 2.33 -2.41
C ILE A 218 -15.42 0.84 -2.36
N ARG A 219 -16.05 0.31 -3.41
CA ARG A 219 -16.38 -1.11 -3.55
C ARG A 219 -15.85 -1.67 -4.86
N LEU A 220 -15.23 -2.84 -4.80
CA LEU A 220 -14.98 -3.69 -5.95
C LEU A 220 -16.14 -4.68 -6.04
N LEU A 221 -16.86 -4.68 -7.16
CA LEU A 221 -18.03 -5.54 -7.38
C LEU A 221 -17.73 -6.51 -8.53
N ILE A 222 -17.87 -7.81 -8.27
CA ILE A 222 -17.62 -8.90 -9.23
C ILE A 222 -18.91 -9.20 -9.97
N HIS A 223 -18.88 -9.23 -11.31
CA HIS A 223 -20.06 -9.41 -12.16
C HIS A 223 -20.22 -10.82 -12.72
N SER A 224 -19.16 -11.63 -12.73
CA SER A 224 -19.18 -13.00 -13.25
C SER A 224 -18.58 -14.01 -12.28
N ASP A 225 -19.07 -15.24 -12.35
CA ASP A 225 -18.45 -16.37 -11.66
C ASP A 225 -17.05 -16.64 -12.24
N SER A 226 -16.09 -16.93 -11.36
CA SER A 226 -14.72 -17.24 -11.75
C SER A 226 -14.29 -18.61 -11.23
N PRO A 227 -13.76 -19.50 -12.10
CA PRO A 227 -13.21 -20.78 -11.67
C PRO A 227 -11.82 -20.64 -11.04
N VAL A 228 -11.19 -19.47 -11.15
CA VAL A 228 -9.87 -19.18 -10.57
C VAL A 228 -10.03 -18.45 -9.24
N TRP A 229 -8.97 -18.48 -8.43
CA TRP A 229 -8.94 -17.74 -7.18
C TRP A 229 -8.64 -16.26 -7.48
N ALA A 230 -8.87 -15.39 -6.49
CA ALA A 230 -8.66 -13.96 -6.65
C ALA A 230 -7.63 -13.45 -5.64
N ILE A 231 -6.60 -12.78 -6.14
CA ILE A 231 -5.63 -12.04 -5.33
C ILE A 231 -5.86 -10.55 -5.51
N LEU A 232 -5.82 -9.79 -4.42
CA LEU A 232 -5.67 -8.33 -4.46
C LEU A 232 -4.32 -7.99 -3.81
N SER A 233 -3.40 -7.46 -4.60
CA SER A 233 -1.99 -7.25 -4.22
C SER A 233 -1.63 -5.79 -3.97
N GLU A 234 -2.45 -4.84 -4.41
CA GLU A 234 -2.23 -3.41 -4.16
C GLU A 234 -3.58 -2.71 -3.98
N VAL A 235 -3.68 -1.91 -2.92
CA VAL A 235 -4.82 -1.04 -2.63
C VAL A 235 -4.26 0.35 -2.33
N SER A 236 -4.66 1.34 -3.13
CA SER A 236 -4.20 2.73 -2.98
C SER A 236 -5.27 3.75 -3.37
N PRO A 237 -6.28 4.00 -2.52
CA PRO A 237 -7.09 5.21 -2.60
C PRO A 237 -6.24 6.45 -2.23
N SER A 238 -5.99 7.31 -3.22
CA SER A 238 -5.23 8.54 -3.04
C SER A 238 -6.12 9.68 -2.60
N VAL A 239 -5.93 10.16 -1.37
CA VAL A 239 -6.59 11.35 -0.83
C VAL A 239 -5.69 12.58 -0.99
N LYS A 240 -6.29 13.74 -1.25
CA LYS A 240 -5.54 14.99 -1.29
C LYS A 240 -4.91 15.21 0.09
N ALA A 241 -3.58 15.32 0.14
CA ALA A 241 -2.90 15.72 1.37
C ALA A 241 -3.43 17.11 1.77
N THR A 242 -4.20 17.20 2.86
CA THR A 242 -4.44 18.47 3.51
C THR A 242 -3.08 18.94 4.02
N ARG A 243 -2.50 19.94 3.34
CA ARG A 243 -1.30 20.63 3.82
C ARG A 243 -1.64 21.38 5.11
N ASN A 244 -1.78 20.68 6.23
CA ASN A 244 -1.85 21.25 7.57
C ASN A 244 -0.44 21.35 8.18
N TRP A 245 0.53 21.82 7.38
CA TRP A 245 1.92 22.00 7.81
C TRP A 245 2.14 23.22 8.72
N PHE A 246 1.08 23.95 9.11
CA PHE A 246 1.21 25.19 9.89
C PHE A 246 0.69 25.16 11.34
N GLN A 247 0.22 24.02 11.87
CA GLN A 247 -0.29 23.97 13.25
C GLN A 247 0.42 23.01 14.22
N SER A 248 1.49 22.32 13.81
CA SER A 248 2.23 21.43 14.74
C SER A 248 3.65 21.89 15.09
N LEU A 249 4.00 23.17 14.85
CA LEU A 249 5.32 23.74 15.18
C LEU A 249 5.25 24.93 16.18
N LEU A 250 4.25 24.94 17.06
CA LEU A 250 4.17 25.90 18.18
C LEU A 250 3.75 25.19 19.47
N SER A 251 4.55 24.20 19.89
CA SER A 251 4.64 23.79 21.29
C SER A 251 6.02 23.21 21.57
N CYS A 252 7.03 24.06 21.45
CA CYS A 252 8.34 23.88 22.07
C CYS A 252 8.89 25.28 22.28
N ARG A 253 8.23 26.06 23.15
CA ARG A 253 8.85 27.23 23.76
C ARG A 253 9.54 26.73 25.02
N ILE A 254 10.86 26.76 24.97
CA ILE A 254 11.74 26.49 26.10
C ILE A 254 11.51 27.64 27.09
N ASP A 255 10.87 27.36 28.22
CA ASP A 255 11.01 28.19 29.41
C ASP A 255 12.39 27.88 30.01
N SER A 256 13.34 28.75 29.71
CA SER A 256 14.65 28.81 30.38
C SER A 256 14.51 29.69 31.62
N HIS A 257 14.58 29.07 32.80
CA HIS A 257 15.03 29.72 34.03
C HIS A 257 16.56 29.68 34.10
#